data_AF-A0A7W1Q546-F1
#
_entry.id   AF-A0A7W1Q546-F1
#
_cell.length_a   1.000
_cell.length_b   1.000
_cell.length_c   1.000
_cell.angle_alpha   90.00
_cell.angle_beta   90.00
_cell.angle_gamma   90.00
#
_symmetry.space_group_name_H-M   'P 1'
#
loop_
_entity.id
_entity.type
_entity.pdbx_description
1 polymer ?
#
loop_
_entity_poly.entity_id
_entity_poly.type
_entity_poly.pdbx_seq_one_letter_code
_entity_poly.pdbx_strand_id
1 'polypeptide(L)'
;MRPSAHISVGVQGVGTGNPGWTGRLEKNFRTEAGNLNVFGGIGLRSNEDHAHPVAGTKLEMPSHISLGLQWDGHNAHPFATYGLDRYIVGFYLIGGKTLGYLFGARF
;
A
#
# COMPACT_ATOMS: atom_id res chain seq x y z
N MET A 1 19.08 5.72 11.98
CA MET A 1 17.83 5.01 11.62
C MET A 1 16.73 5.44 12.58
N ARG A 2 15.52 5.74 12.11
CA ARG A 2 14.37 6.00 12.98
C ARG A 2 13.23 5.07 12.57
N PRO A 3 12.73 4.20 13.46
CA PRO A 3 11.45 3.55 13.22
C PRO A 3 10.36 4.62 13.12
N SER A 4 9.44 4.47 12.16
CA SER A 4 8.36 5.43 11.91
C SER A 4 7.06 4.65 11.80
N ALA A 5 6.11 4.85 12.71
CA ALA A 5 4.77 4.33 12.56
C ALA A 5 3.99 5.28 11.64
N HIS A 6 3.33 4.75 10.61
CA HIS A 6 2.55 5.53 9.64
C HIS A 6 1.14 4.98 9.56
N ILE A 7 0.14 5.71 10.04
CA ILE A 7 -1.25 5.31 9.84
C ILE A 7 -1.70 5.86 8.48
N SER A 8 -1.87 4.99 7.49
CA SER A 8 -2.39 5.38 6.17
C SER A 8 -3.85 4.98 6.04
N VAL A 9 -4.76 5.95 5.97
CA VAL A 9 -6.13 5.67 5.53
C VAL A 9 -6.14 5.74 4.00
N GLY A 10 -6.37 4.60 3.36
CA GLY A 10 -6.44 4.48 1.91
C GLY A 10 -7.81 3.98 1.47
N VAL A 11 -8.37 4.62 0.46
CA VAL A 11 -9.52 4.10 -0.28
C VAL A 11 -8.97 3.35 -1.48
N GLN A 12 -9.02 2.02 -1.43
CA GLN A 12 -8.63 1.16 -2.53
C GLN A 12 -9.86 0.94 -3.44
N GLY A 13 -9.78 1.32 -4.70
CA GLY A 13 -10.96 1.41 -5.58
C GLY A 13 -11.47 0.05 -6.09
N VAL A 14 -12.68 -0.32 -5.65
CA VAL A 14 -13.83 -1.04 -6.26
C VAL A 14 -13.62 -2.28 -7.16
N GLY A 15 -12.48 -2.51 -7.81
CA GLY A 15 -12.21 -3.72 -8.59
C GLY A 15 -11.91 -4.98 -7.77
N THR A 16 -11.64 -4.82 -6.46
CA THR A 16 -11.35 -5.89 -5.47
C THR A 16 -12.51 -6.24 -4.55
N GLY A 17 -13.67 -5.60 -4.69
CA GLY A 17 -14.72 -5.67 -3.69
C GLY A 17 -14.44 -4.86 -2.42
N ASN A 18 -13.50 -3.90 -2.39
CA ASN A 18 -13.04 -3.34 -1.12
C ASN A 18 -12.93 -1.81 -0.99
N PRO A 19 -14.00 -1.05 -0.65
CA PRO A 19 -13.86 0.19 0.09
C PRO A 19 -13.63 -0.11 1.58
N GLY A 20 -12.41 -0.53 1.92
CA GLY A 20 -12.01 -0.94 3.26
C GLY A 20 -10.91 -0.07 3.86
N TRP A 21 -10.75 -0.13 5.19
CA TRP A 21 -9.71 0.58 5.92
C TRP A 21 -8.46 -0.30 6.05
N THR A 22 -7.27 0.28 5.94
CA THR A 22 -6.02 -0.44 6.28
C THR A 22 -5.23 0.35 7.31
N GLY A 23 -4.67 -0.33 8.30
CA GLY A 23 -3.68 0.22 9.22
C GLY A 23 -2.38 -0.55 9.05
N ARG A 24 -1.26 0.15 8.87
CA ARG A 24 0.04 -0.49 8.59
C ARG A 24 1.14 0.14 9.45
N LEU A 25 2.17 -0.63 9.75
CA LEU A 25 3.43 -0.16 10.30
C LEU A 25 4.48 -0.30 9.21
N GLU A 26 5.30 0.73 8.99
CA GLU A 26 6.31 0.73 7.93
C GLU A 26 7.72 0.85 8.55
N LYS A 27 8.66 0.02 8.07
CA LYS A 27 10.09 0.17 8.34
C LYS A 27 10.79 0.65 7.09
N ASN A 28 11.45 1.79 7.21
CA ASN A 28 12.17 2.46 6.13
C ASN A 28 13.66 2.08 6.12
N PHE A 29 14.16 1.68 4.96
CA PHE A 29 15.55 1.37 4.66
C PHE A 29 16.03 2.27 3.52
N ARG A 30 17.04 3.09 3.78
CA ARG A 30 17.67 3.89 2.72
C ARG A 30 18.51 2.99 1.83
N THR A 31 18.36 3.14 0.52
CA THR A 31 19.14 2.45 -0.52
C THR A 31 19.64 3.47 -1.55
N GLU A 32 20.56 3.08 -2.42
CA GLU A 32 21.02 3.96 -3.51
C GLU A 32 19.89 4.32 -4.50
N ALA A 33 18.92 3.42 -4.66
CA ALA A 33 17.78 3.59 -5.56
C ALA A 33 16.60 4.39 -4.93
N GLY A 34 16.65 4.69 -3.62
CA GLY A 34 15.59 5.39 -2.91
C GLY A 34 15.34 4.87 -1.49
N ASN A 35 14.08 4.79 -1.07
CA ASN A 35 13.69 4.27 0.24
C ASN A 35 12.90 2.97 0.06
N LEU A 36 13.49 1.85 0.47
CA LEU A 36 12.78 0.58 0.60
C LEU A 36 11.98 0.60 1.90
N ASN A 37 10.68 0.43 1.77
CA ASN A 37 9.72 0.35 2.86
C ASN A 37 9.24 -1.10 2.95
N VAL A 38 9.36 -1.71 4.12
CA VAL A 38 8.71 -2.98 4.44
C VAL A 38 7.56 -2.67 5.37
N PHE A 39 6.36 -3.14 5.05
CA PHE A 39 5.17 -2.84 5.84
C PHE A 39 4.35 -4.08 6.19
N GLY A 40 3.66 -4.00 7.32
CA GLY A 40 2.76 -5.03 7.81
C GLY A 40 1.64 -4.42 8.65
N GLY A 41 0.46 -5.02 8.65
CA GLY A 41 -0.71 -4.47 9.29
C GLY A 41 -1.99 -5.27 9.04
N ILE A 42 -3.11 -4.58 9.17
CA ILE A 42 -4.45 -5.17 9.10
C ILE A 42 -5.30 -4.36 8.11
N GLY A 43 -6.06 -5.06 7.28
CA GLY A 43 -7.10 -4.50 6.43
C GLY A 43 -8.48 -5.00 6.85
N LEU A 44 -9.45 -4.11 6.88
CA LEU A 44 -10.88 -4.42 7.02
C LEU A 44 -11.53 -4.15 5.68
N ARG A 45 -12.30 -5.10 5.16
CA ARG A 45 -13.02 -4.88 3.91
C ARG A 45 -14.49 -4.57 4.16
N SER A 46 -15.10 -3.71 3.35
CA SER A 46 -16.54 -3.42 3.53
C SER A 46 -17.44 -4.61 3.18
N ASN A 47 -16.92 -5.57 2.41
CA ASN A 47 -17.64 -6.76 1.96
C ASN A 47 -17.27 -8.03 2.75
N GLU A 48 -16.43 -7.91 3.78
CA GLU A 48 -16.02 -9.02 4.65
C GLU A 48 -16.29 -8.61 6.10
N ASP A 49 -16.65 -9.58 6.94
CA ASP A 49 -16.98 -9.38 8.36
C ASP A 49 -15.76 -9.54 9.29
N HIS A 50 -14.57 -9.73 8.72
CA HIS A 50 -13.34 -9.99 9.46
C HIS A 50 -12.14 -9.21 8.92
N ALA A 51 -11.12 -9.16 9.76
CA ALA A 51 -9.85 -8.51 9.49
C ALA A 51 -8.89 -9.45 8.75
N HIS A 52 -8.16 -8.91 7.79
CA HIS A 52 -7.13 -9.62 7.05
C HIS A 52 -5.75 -9.04 7.34
N PRO A 53 -4.73 -9.89 7.51
CA PRO A 53 -3.37 -9.40 7.55
C PRO A 53 -3.00 -8.81 6.18
N VAL A 54 -2.36 -7.65 6.20
CA VAL A 54 -1.83 -6.99 5.00
C VAL A 54 -0.35 -6.79 5.21
N ALA A 55 0.47 -7.16 4.23
CA ALA A 55 1.92 -6.97 4.29
C ALA A 55 2.49 -6.65 2.92
N GLY A 56 3.73 -6.16 2.86
CA GLY A 56 4.34 -5.89 1.57
C GLY A 56 5.62 -5.10 1.62
N THR A 57 6.11 -4.79 0.42
CA THR A 57 7.30 -3.99 0.20
C THR A 57 7.00 -2.88 -0.82
N LYS A 58 7.65 -1.74 -0.66
CA LYS A 58 7.49 -0.55 -1.49
C LYS A 58 8.85 0.14 -1.64
N LEU A 59 9.36 0.26 -2.85
CA LEU A 59 10.52 1.09 -3.15
C LEU A 59 10.04 2.47 -3.61
N GLU A 60 10.28 3.49 -2.81
CA GLU A 60 9.98 4.89 -3.12
C GLU A 60 11.22 5.55 -3.74
N MET A 61 11.13 5.94 -5.01
CA MET A 61 12.21 6.56 -5.77
C MET A 61 12.23 8.09 -5.55
N PRO A 62 13.37 8.77 -5.81
CA PRO A 62 13.47 10.23 -5.72
C PRO A 62 12.46 11.01 -6.59
N SER A 63 11.93 10.38 -7.63
CA SER A 63 10.91 10.95 -8.53
C SER A 63 9.49 10.93 -7.95
N HIS A 64 9.31 10.57 -6.67
CA HIS A 64 8.02 10.32 -6.01
C HIS A 64 7.22 9.13 -6.57
N ILE A 65 7.77 8.40 -7.55
CA ILE A 65 7.20 7.13 -8.00
C ILE A 65 7.57 6.05 -6.98
N SER A 66 6.61 5.22 -6.60
CA SER A 66 6.87 4.01 -5.84
C SER A 66 6.42 2.78 -6.61
N LEU A 67 7.18 1.70 -6.48
CA LEU A 67 6.81 0.38 -6.99
C LEU A 67 6.81 -0.60 -5.81
N GLY A 68 5.91 -1.57 -5.82
CA GLY A 68 5.85 -2.51 -4.71
C GLY A 68 4.98 -3.72 -4.96
N LEU A 69 4.96 -4.57 -3.94
CA LEU A 69 4.11 -5.75 -3.86
C LEU A 69 3.36 -5.70 -2.53
N GLN A 70 2.04 -5.80 -2.59
CA GLN A 70 1.18 -5.89 -1.40
C GLN A 70 0.50 -7.24 -1.37
N TRP A 71 0.64 -7.96 -0.27
CA TRP A 71 -0.15 -9.14 0.05
C TRP A 71 -1.34 -8.74 0.93
N ASP A 72 -2.54 -9.17 0.54
CA ASP A 72 -3.82 -8.73 1.13
C ASP A 72 -4.48 -9.79 2.03
N GLY A 73 -3.75 -10.83 2.42
CA GLY A 73 -4.27 -12.00 3.12
C GLY A 73 -4.55 -13.19 2.21
N HIS A 74 -4.73 -12.96 0.91
CA HIS A 74 -5.09 -14.00 -0.06
C HIS A 74 -4.11 -14.04 -1.22
N ASN A 75 -3.86 -12.88 -1.84
CA ASN A 75 -3.09 -12.75 -3.05
C ASN A 75 -2.04 -11.64 -2.94
N ALA A 76 -1.01 -11.73 -3.78
CA ALA A 76 -0.03 -10.68 -3.94
C ALA A 76 -0.41 -9.77 -5.12
N HIS A 77 -0.27 -8.47 -4.90
CA HIS A 77 -0.71 -7.41 -5.80
C HIS A 77 0.46 -6.47 -6.09
N PRO A 78 1.06 -6.53 -7.28
CA PRO A 78 2.04 -5.54 -7.65
C PRO A 78 1.34 -4.21 -7.87
N PHE A 79 1.99 -3.13 -7.46
CA PHE A 79 1.42 -1.79 -7.54
C PHE A 79 2.48 -0.76 -7.94
N ALA A 80 1.98 0.36 -8.48
CA ALA A 80 2.76 1.56 -8.71
C ALA A 80 1.97 2.76 -8.19
N THR A 81 2.65 3.67 -7.51
CA THR A 81 2.04 4.89 -6.98
C THR A 81 2.90 6.10 -7.25
N TYR A 82 2.30 7.28 -7.17
CA TYR A 82 2.95 8.57 -7.22
C TYR A 82 2.56 9.36 -5.96
N GLY A 83 3.57 9.86 -5.25
CA GLY A 83 3.41 10.70 -4.07
C GLY A 83 3.17 12.16 -4.44
N LEU A 84 2.15 12.77 -3.85
CA LEU A 84 1.78 14.18 -3.96
C LEU A 84 1.73 14.78 -2.54
N ASP A 85 2.90 15.08 -1.97
CA ASP A 85 3.03 15.53 -0.58
C ASP A 85 2.40 14.51 0.41
N ARG A 86 1.27 14.87 1.04
CA ARG A 86 0.53 13.98 1.94
C ARG A 86 -0.34 12.95 1.23
N TYR A 87 -0.56 13.09 -0.07
CA TYR A 87 -1.45 12.22 -0.85
C TYR A 87 -0.66 11.20 -1.66
N ILE A 88 -1.30 10.08 -1.94
CA ILE A 88 -0.77 9.01 -2.79
C ILE A 88 -1.87 8.65 -3.79
N VAL A 89 -1.52 8.63 -5.07
CA VAL A 89 -2.37 8.09 -6.15
C VAL A 89 -1.65 6.95 -6.82
N GLY A 90 -2.35 6.00 -7.40
CA GLY A 90 -1.71 4.93 -8.15
C GLY A 90 -2.65 3.85 -8.60
N PHE A 91 -2.04 2.73 -8.98
CA PHE A 91 -2.74 1.56 -9.45
C PHE A 91 -2.07 0.29 -8.93
N TYR A 92 -2.83 -0.79 -8.91
CA TYR A 92 -2.35 -2.11 -8.55
C TYR A 92 -2.99 -3.17 -9.43
N LEU A 93 -2.33 -4.32 -9.58
CA LEU A 93 -2.83 -5.45 -10.33
C LEU A 93 -3.38 -6.52 -9.38
N ILE A 94 -4.69 -6.68 -9.42
CA ILE A 94 -5.43 -7.67 -8.65
C ILE A 94 -5.11 -9.05 -9.20
N GLY A 95 -4.49 -9.92 -8.39
CA GLY A 95 -4.01 -11.23 -8.83
C GLY A 95 -3.11 -11.17 -10.08
N GLY A 96 -2.44 -10.03 -10.32
CA GLY A 96 -1.63 -9.80 -11.52
C GLY A 96 -2.41 -9.60 -12.83
N LYS A 97 -3.75 -9.52 -12.78
CA LYS A 97 -4.62 -9.52 -13.99
C LYS A 97 -5.48 -8.28 -14.14
N THR A 98 -6.11 -7.82 -13.06
CA THR A 98 -7.12 -6.75 -13.14
C THR A 98 -6.56 -5.45 -12.56
N LEU A 99 -6.63 -4.36 -13.32
CA LEU A 99 -6.17 -3.05 -12.85
C LEU A 99 -7.17 -2.46 -11.83
N GLY A 100 -6.67 -2.08 -10.67
CA GLY A 100 -7.40 -1.33 -9.65
C GLY A 100 -6.71 0.00 -9.34
N TYR A 101 -7.46 0.95 -8.76
CA TYR A 101 -6.94 2.27 -8.38
C TYR A 101 -6.64 2.34 -6.89
N LEU A 102 -5.58 3.08 -6.54
CA LEU A 102 -5.17 3.33 -5.17
C LEU A 102 -5.21 4.83 -4.91
N PHE A 103 -5.92 5.23 -3.85
CA PHE A 103 -5.83 6.56 -3.29
C PHE A 103 -5.56 6.46 -1.80
N GLY A 104 -4.64 7.27 -1.27
CA GLY A 104 -4.37 7.31 0.15
C GLY A 104 -3.85 8.65 0.62
N ALA A 105 -3.97 8.88 1.92
CA ALA A 105 -3.35 10.00 2.61
C ALA A 105 -2.43 9.48 3.72
N ARG A 106 -1.29 10.16 3.92
CA ARG A 106 -0.35 9.97 5.03
C ARG A 106 -0.53 11.12 6.03
N PHE A 107 -0.58 10.81 7.33
CA PHE A 107 -0.70 11.79 8.42
C PHE A 107 0.46 11.62 9.41
#